data_AF-A0A816EWK2-F1
#
_entry.id   AF-A0A816EWK2-F1
#
_cell.length_a   1.000
_cell.length_b   1.000
_cell.length_c   1.000
_cell.angle_alpha   90.00
_cell.angle_beta   90.00
_cell.angle_gamma   90.00
#
_symmetry.space_group_name_H-M   'P 1'
#
loop_
_entity.id
_entity.type
_entity.pdbx_description
1 polymer ?
#
loop_
_entity_poly.entity_id
_entity_poly.type
_entity_poly.pdbx_seq_one_letter_code
_entity_poly.pdbx_strand_id
1 'polypeptide(L)'
;MAASAAQNTSFDSNAIEQITNYPGIEILDGKQGIVNDLLVNGRSVLRKYEQLIPPEIFSDEINDDSETPLLQLIKDQLRKFWESSFQGYPNALSFIDGVKSDNPDHFRSVPQATVESGGTLTPIVFAVLQLLFHALDPVTDKDTLREIFNSLKNEGVHSLRKFADYILEDELEEQLKNQESPVVQALLMYNKEQVPTLLKKTKIPNTKHLYNIAAKSVTASGLLK
;
A
#
# COMPACT_ATOMS: atom_id res chain seq x y z
N MET A 1 21.89 -4.60 -9.91
CA MET A 1 20.66 -4.08 -10.54
C MET A 1 19.53 -5.04 -10.20
N ALA A 2 18.65 -4.68 -9.26
CA ALA A 2 17.53 -5.53 -8.87
C ALA A 2 16.36 -5.27 -9.81
N ALA A 3 15.94 -6.29 -10.56
CA ALA A 3 14.70 -6.25 -11.30
C ALA A 3 13.54 -6.14 -10.31
N SER A 4 12.78 -5.05 -10.39
CA SER A 4 11.51 -4.91 -9.69
C SER A 4 10.60 -6.05 -10.13
N ALA A 5 10.24 -6.92 -9.20
CA ALA A 5 9.23 -7.93 -9.44
C ALA A 5 7.89 -7.18 -9.60
N ALA A 6 7.36 -7.15 -10.82
CA ALA A 6 6.02 -6.65 -11.09
C ALA A 6 5.05 -7.33 -10.12
N GLN A 7 4.53 -6.56 -9.17
CA GLN A 7 3.53 -7.00 -8.23
C GLN A 7 2.24 -7.21 -9.03
N ASN A 8 1.69 -8.42 -8.99
CA ASN A 8 0.49 -8.77 -9.74
C ASN A 8 -0.75 -8.33 -8.93
N THR A 9 -0.83 -7.04 -8.63
CA THR A 9 -2.05 -6.40 -8.11
C THR A 9 -2.97 -6.14 -9.29
N SER A 10 -3.97 -7.00 -9.46
CA SER A 10 -4.98 -6.87 -10.52
C SER A 10 -5.92 -5.69 -10.19
N PHE A 11 -5.56 -4.48 -10.60
CA PHE A 11 -6.49 -3.35 -10.60
C PHE A 11 -7.62 -3.58 -11.62
N ASP A 12 -8.79 -3.03 -11.36
CA ASP A 12 -9.94 -3.11 -12.27
C ASP A 12 -9.56 -2.61 -13.68
N SER A 13 -9.89 -3.39 -14.71
CA SER A 13 -9.67 -3.05 -16.12
C SER A 13 -10.20 -1.66 -16.46
N ASN A 14 -11.31 -1.24 -15.83
CA ASN A 14 -11.92 0.07 -16.02
C ASN A 14 -11.11 1.20 -15.35
N ALA A 15 -10.47 0.92 -14.21
CA ALA A 15 -9.55 1.85 -13.56
C ALA A 15 -8.32 2.13 -14.43
N ILE A 16 -7.80 1.07 -15.04
CA ILE A 16 -6.67 1.15 -15.97
C ILE A 16 -7.05 1.95 -17.21
N GLU A 17 -8.24 1.72 -17.75
CA GLU A 17 -8.75 2.43 -18.93
C GLU A 17 -8.95 3.94 -18.65
N GLN A 18 -9.48 4.31 -17.49
CA GLN A 18 -9.67 5.72 -17.11
C GLN A 18 -8.34 6.48 -16.97
N ILE A 19 -7.32 5.87 -16.34
CA ILE A 19 -6.00 6.50 -16.20
C ILE A 19 -5.29 6.54 -17.56
N THR A 20 -5.47 5.51 -18.38
CA THR A 20 -4.89 5.42 -19.73
C THR A 20 -5.44 6.46 -20.70
N ASN A 21 -6.70 6.85 -20.52
CA ASN A 21 -7.39 7.86 -21.33
C ASN A 21 -7.29 9.27 -20.73
N TYR A 22 -6.39 9.49 -19.77
CA TYR A 22 -6.12 10.83 -19.27
C TYR A 22 -5.31 11.63 -20.32
N PRO A 23 -5.69 12.87 -20.65
CA PRO A 23 -4.95 13.71 -21.59
C PRO A 23 -3.46 13.78 -21.20
N GLY A 24 -2.58 13.35 -22.10
CA GLY A 24 -1.12 13.27 -21.86
C GLY A 24 -0.57 11.87 -21.57
N ILE A 25 -1.38 10.96 -21.01
CA ILE A 25 -1.04 9.52 -20.90
C ILE A 25 -1.45 8.75 -22.17
N GLU A 26 -2.41 9.28 -22.92
CA GLU A 26 -2.92 8.71 -24.18
C GLU A 26 -1.85 8.49 -25.28
N ILE A 27 -0.69 9.15 -25.19
CA ILE A 27 0.34 9.14 -26.24
C ILE A 27 1.45 8.11 -25.96
N LEU A 28 1.39 7.43 -24.81
CA LEU A 28 2.48 6.59 -24.30
C LEU A 28 2.43 5.15 -24.85
N ASP A 29 3.53 4.66 -25.42
CA ASP A 29 3.72 3.22 -25.69
C ASP A 29 3.89 2.48 -24.34
N GLY A 30 3.13 1.40 -24.11
CA GLY A 30 3.21 0.63 -22.85
C GLY A 30 2.38 1.16 -21.68
N LYS A 31 1.31 1.92 -21.95
CA LYS A 31 0.30 2.48 -21.00
C LYS A 31 0.03 1.66 -19.73
N GLN A 32 -0.22 0.36 -19.89
CA GLN A 32 -0.55 -0.52 -18.78
C GLN A 32 0.59 -0.66 -17.75
N GLY A 33 1.85 -0.57 -18.21
CA GLY A 33 3.03 -0.54 -17.35
C GLY A 33 3.15 0.75 -16.55
N ILE A 34 2.77 1.89 -17.13
CA ILE A 34 2.81 3.22 -16.48
C ILE A 34 1.73 3.31 -15.41
N VAL A 35 0.52 2.84 -15.70
CA VAL A 35 -0.58 2.80 -14.73
C VAL A 35 -0.25 1.90 -13.55
N ASN A 36 0.29 0.69 -13.80
CA ASN A 36 0.74 -0.19 -12.73
C ASN A 36 1.88 0.45 -11.93
N ASP A 37 2.84 1.08 -12.61
CA ASP A 37 3.94 1.78 -11.95
C ASP A 37 3.44 2.97 -11.11
N LEU A 38 2.39 3.68 -11.53
CA LEU A 38 1.76 4.79 -10.80
C LEU A 38 1.00 4.32 -9.57
N LEU A 39 0.28 3.21 -9.68
CA LEU A 39 -0.49 2.65 -8.57
C LEU A 39 0.41 2.00 -7.51
N VAL A 40 1.60 1.53 -7.91
CA VAL A 40 2.61 0.98 -7.00
C VAL A 40 3.51 2.08 -6.45
N ASN A 41 4.14 2.88 -7.31
CA ASN A 41 5.21 3.81 -6.93
C ASN A 41 4.74 5.27 -6.83
N GLY A 42 3.43 5.50 -6.92
CA GLY A 42 2.86 6.83 -6.83
C GLY A 42 3.31 7.75 -7.97
N ARG A 43 3.03 9.04 -7.79
CA ARG A 43 3.36 10.13 -8.72
C ARG A 43 4.86 10.24 -9.01
N SER A 44 5.71 9.86 -8.06
CA SER A 44 7.17 9.91 -8.21
C SER A 44 7.67 9.16 -9.45
N VAL A 45 6.93 8.14 -9.89
CA VAL A 45 7.27 7.33 -11.06
C VAL A 45 7.10 8.07 -12.38
N LEU A 46 6.33 9.17 -12.42
CA LEU A 46 6.20 10.00 -13.63
C LEU A 46 7.57 10.49 -14.10
N ARG A 47 8.54 10.72 -13.18
CA ARG A 47 9.93 11.09 -13.53
C ARG A 47 10.61 10.07 -14.43
N LYS A 48 10.29 8.77 -14.27
CA LYS A 48 10.81 7.70 -15.13
C LYS A 48 10.31 7.82 -16.57
N TYR A 49 9.16 8.47 -16.75
CA TYR A 49 8.46 8.60 -18.03
C TYR A 49 8.45 10.05 -18.56
N GLU A 50 9.21 10.95 -17.95
CA GLU A 50 9.25 12.38 -18.28
C GLU A 50 9.40 12.63 -19.79
N GLN A 51 10.31 11.90 -20.45
CA GLN A 51 10.57 12.06 -21.88
C GLN A 51 9.42 11.63 -22.80
N LEU A 52 8.45 10.90 -22.26
CA LEU A 52 7.30 10.40 -23.00
C LEU A 52 6.05 11.26 -22.76
N ILE A 53 6.05 12.08 -21.71
CA ILE A 53 4.93 12.93 -21.31
C ILE A 53 5.17 14.34 -21.87
N PRO A 54 4.15 15.01 -22.44
CA PRO A 54 4.28 16.41 -22.84
C PRO A 54 4.80 17.28 -21.68
N PRO A 55 5.84 18.12 -21.87
CA PRO A 55 6.51 18.84 -20.79
C PRO A 55 5.58 19.70 -19.93
N GLU A 56 4.56 20.29 -20.54
CA GLU A 56 3.55 21.12 -19.86
C GLU A 56 2.72 20.27 -18.89
N ILE A 57 2.28 19.10 -19.35
CA ILE A 57 1.52 18.15 -18.55
C ILE A 57 2.41 17.57 -17.44
N PHE A 58 3.65 17.19 -17.76
CA PHE A 58 4.58 16.68 -16.75
C PHE A 58 4.84 17.68 -15.63
N SER A 59 5.03 18.96 -15.98
CA SER A 59 5.28 20.04 -15.01
C SER A 59 4.07 20.26 -14.11
N ASP A 60 2.87 20.30 -14.67
CA ASP A 60 1.62 20.45 -13.90
C ASP A 60 1.39 19.27 -12.95
N GLU A 61 1.69 18.05 -13.41
CA GLU A 61 1.45 16.83 -12.65
C GLU A 61 2.48 16.59 -11.55
N ILE A 62 3.74 17.02 -11.71
CA ILE A 62 4.80 16.73 -10.73
C ILE A 62 4.98 17.80 -9.65
N ASN A 63 4.35 18.96 -9.79
CA ASN A 63 4.44 20.04 -8.80
C ASN A 63 3.82 19.62 -7.46
N ASP A 64 4.57 19.83 -6.37
CA ASP A 64 4.26 19.21 -5.08
C ASP A 64 2.98 19.73 -4.41
N ASP A 65 2.49 20.91 -4.80
CA ASP A 65 1.40 21.60 -4.12
C ASP A 65 0.05 21.59 -4.86
N SER A 66 -0.02 21.06 -6.09
CA SER A 66 -1.24 21.10 -6.91
C SER A 66 -2.01 19.78 -6.87
N GLU A 67 -3.27 19.85 -6.44
CA GLU A 67 -4.22 18.75 -6.59
C GLU A 67 -4.68 18.68 -8.05
N THR A 68 -4.04 17.80 -8.82
CA THR A 68 -4.34 17.64 -10.25
C THR A 68 -5.45 16.61 -10.49
N PRO A 69 -6.15 16.68 -11.64
CA PRO A 69 -7.15 15.69 -11.99
C PRO A 69 -6.60 14.26 -12.10
N LEU A 70 -5.35 14.07 -12.55
CA LEU A 70 -4.69 12.75 -12.54
C LEU A 70 -4.48 12.23 -11.12
N LEU A 71 -4.02 13.09 -10.20
CA LEU A 71 -3.83 12.68 -8.80
C LEU A 71 -5.16 12.32 -8.16
N GLN A 72 -6.21 13.09 -8.41
CA GLN A 72 -7.54 12.77 -7.93
C GLN A 72 -8.02 11.41 -8.48
N LEU A 73 -7.79 11.15 -9.77
CA LEU A 73 -8.13 9.88 -10.37
C LEU A 73 -7.35 8.71 -9.73
N ILE A 74 -6.05 8.86 -9.51
CA ILE A 74 -5.22 7.82 -8.87
C ILE A 74 -5.69 7.57 -7.43
N LYS A 75 -5.97 8.62 -6.64
CA LYS A 75 -6.53 8.49 -5.28
C LYS A 75 -7.82 7.70 -5.27
N ASP A 76 -8.74 8.01 -6.20
CA ASP A 76 -10.04 7.36 -6.28
C ASP A 76 -9.90 5.87 -6.64
N GLN A 77 -8.95 5.53 -7.52
CA GLN A 77 -8.68 4.12 -7.85
C GLN A 77 -8.02 3.37 -6.69
N LEU A 78 -7.07 3.99 -5.98
CA LEU A 78 -6.47 3.40 -4.78
C LEU A 78 -7.53 3.15 -3.70
N ARG A 79 -8.44 4.10 -3.50
CA ARG A 79 -9.55 3.95 -2.55
C ARG A 79 -10.43 2.76 -2.90
N LYS A 80 -10.90 2.67 -4.15
CA LYS A 80 -11.71 1.53 -4.62
C LYS A 80 -10.98 0.20 -4.47
N PHE A 81 -9.67 0.19 -4.77
CA PHE A 81 -8.84 -0.99 -4.59
C PHE A 81 -8.76 -1.43 -3.13
N TRP A 82 -8.61 -0.50 -2.17
CA TRP A 82 -8.60 -0.85 -0.75
C TRP A 82 -9.94 -1.44 -0.31
N GLU A 83 -11.03 -0.72 -0.57
CA GLU A 83 -12.38 -1.14 -0.17
C GLU A 83 -12.75 -2.53 -0.73
N SER A 84 -12.37 -2.82 -1.99
CA SER A 84 -12.60 -4.13 -2.60
C SER A 84 -11.67 -5.23 -2.05
N SER A 85 -10.41 -4.91 -1.73
CA SER A 85 -9.44 -5.88 -1.26
C SER A 85 -9.76 -6.44 0.13
N PHE A 86 -10.45 -5.67 0.97
CA PHE A 86 -10.84 -6.09 2.32
C PHE A 86 -12.17 -6.84 2.40
N GLN A 87 -12.85 -7.15 1.28
CA GLN A 87 -14.14 -7.87 1.30
C GLN A 87 -14.11 -9.22 2.02
N GLY A 88 -12.94 -9.87 2.14
CA GLY A 88 -12.75 -11.11 2.91
C GLY A 88 -12.38 -10.93 4.39
N TYR A 89 -12.36 -9.69 4.90
CA TYR A 89 -11.75 -9.30 6.16
C TYR A 89 -12.63 -8.27 6.91
N PRO A 90 -13.71 -8.73 7.58
CA PRO A 90 -14.74 -7.84 8.13
C PRO A 90 -14.23 -6.88 9.22
N ASN A 91 -13.24 -7.29 10.03
CA ASN A 91 -12.67 -6.43 11.06
C ASN A 91 -11.84 -5.29 10.46
N ALA A 92 -11.09 -5.55 9.38
CA ALA A 92 -10.37 -4.51 8.65
C ALA A 92 -11.34 -3.51 7.98
N LEU A 93 -12.44 -3.99 7.40
CA LEU A 93 -13.50 -3.11 6.87
C LEU A 93 -14.13 -2.25 7.97
N SER A 94 -14.51 -2.88 9.09
CA SER A 94 -15.09 -2.17 10.24
C SER A 94 -14.15 -1.10 10.79
N PHE A 95 -12.85 -1.36 10.83
CA PHE A 95 -11.85 -0.39 11.24
C PHE A 95 -11.77 0.79 10.26
N ILE A 96 -11.71 0.51 8.95
CA ILE A 96 -11.66 1.55 7.91
C ILE A 96 -12.92 2.44 7.96
N ASP A 97 -14.09 1.82 8.10
CA ASP A 97 -15.38 2.54 8.22
C ASP A 97 -15.47 3.36 9.51
N GLY A 98 -14.90 2.84 10.61
CA GLY A 98 -14.76 3.55 11.87
C GLY A 98 -13.92 4.82 11.71
N VAL A 99 -12.70 4.70 11.19
CA VAL A 99 -11.80 5.86 11.00
C VAL A 99 -12.38 6.86 10.00
N LYS A 100 -13.06 6.40 8.94
CA LYS A 100 -13.76 7.27 7.99
C LYS A 100 -14.86 8.10 8.66
N SER A 101 -15.52 7.56 9.67
CA SER A 101 -16.59 8.22 10.42
C SER A 101 -16.04 9.15 11.49
N ASP A 102 -15.03 8.70 12.23
CA ASP A 102 -14.48 9.39 13.40
C ASP A 102 -13.45 10.45 13.03
N ASN A 103 -12.68 10.23 11.96
CA ASN A 103 -11.62 11.12 11.51
C ASN A 103 -11.55 11.22 9.97
N PRO A 104 -12.53 11.90 9.33
CA PRO A 104 -12.65 11.94 7.87
C PRO A 104 -11.48 12.66 7.18
N ASP A 105 -10.83 13.62 7.84
CA ASP A 105 -9.68 14.33 7.27
C ASP A 105 -8.43 13.45 7.27
N HIS A 106 -8.20 12.69 8.35
CA HIS A 106 -7.16 11.66 8.39
C HIS A 106 -7.40 10.59 7.33
N PHE A 107 -8.63 10.09 7.20
CA PHE A 107 -8.97 9.13 6.15
C PHE A 107 -8.71 9.67 4.72
N ARG A 108 -8.97 10.96 4.46
CA ARG A 108 -8.72 11.60 3.16
C ARG A 108 -7.22 11.80 2.87
N SER A 109 -6.38 11.95 3.88
CA SER A 109 -4.94 12.15 3.70
C SER A 109 -4.20 10.86 3.32
N VAL A 110 -4.75 9.68 3.66
CA VAL A 110 -4.11 8.38 3.39
C VAL A 110 -3.91 8.11 1.88
N PRO A 111 -4.91 8.28 0.99
CA PRO A 111 -4.69 8.20 -0.44
C PRO A 111 -3.69 9.23 -0.96
N GLN A 112 -3.72 10.47 -0.46
CA GLN A 112 -2.75 11.51 -0.84
C GLN A 112 -1.33 11.04 -0.53
N ALA A 113 -1.08 10.59 0.69
CA ALA A 113 0.24 10.11 1.08
C ALA A 113 0.68 8.89 0.25
N THR A 114 -0.25 7.98 -0.08
CA THR A 114 0.03 6.81 -0.93
C THR A 114 0.43 7.23 -2.34
N VAL A 115 -0.28 8.19 -2.92
CA VAL A 115 -0.01 8.73 -4.26
C VAL A 115 1.29 9.52 -4.29
N GLU A 116 1.58 10.31 -3.26
CA GLU A 116 2.79 11.14 -3.25
C GLU A 116 4.06 10.34 -2.97
N SER A 117 4.04 9.51 -1.93
CA SER A 117 5.25 8.84 -1.46
C SER A 117 5.59 7.62 -2.31
N GLY A 118 4.58 6.99 -2.92
CA GLY A 118 4.76 5.73 -3.60
C GLY A 118 5.18 4.62 -2.66
N GLY A 119 4.67 3.42 -2.89
CA GLY A 119 4.96 2.27 -2.05
C GLY A 119 5.41 1.08 -2.88
N THR A 120 6.64 0.65 -2.65
CA THR A 120 6.98 -0.80 -2.66
C THR A 120 6.10 -1.63 -1.69
N LEU A 121 5.19 -0.96 -0.99
CA LEU A 121 4.17 -1.41 -0.05
C LEU A 121 2.90 -1.74 -0.82
N THR A 122 2.30 -2.90 -0.58
CA THR A 122 0.93 -3.12 -1.05
C THR A 122 0.04 -2.04 -0.44
N PRO A 123 -0.78 -1.32 -1.24
CA PRO A 123 -1.55 -0.16 -0.78
C PRO A 123 -2.41 -0.43 0.49
N ILE A 124 -2.82 -1.68 0.68
CA ILE A 124 -3.57 -2.20 1.84
C ILE A 124 -2.81 -2.09 3.17
N VAL A 125 -1.54 -2.50 3.21
CA VAL A 125 -0.72 -2.43 4.43
C VAL A 125 -0.46 -0.98 4.78
N PHE A 126 -0.19 -0.16 3.77
CA PHE A 126 0.06 1.25 3.97
C PHE A 126 -1.17 1.99 4.50
N ALA A 127 -2.35 1.71 3.95
CA ALA A 127 -3.61 2.26 4.43
C ALA A 127 -3.87 1.91 5.90
N VAL A 128 -3.76 0.63 6.28
CA VAL A 128 -4.01 0.20 7.66
C VAL A 128 -2.99 0.80 8.64
N LEU A 129 -1.72 0.93 8.23
CA LEU A 129 -0.72 1.58 9.09
C LEU A 129 -1.00 3.06 9.25
N GLN A 130 -1.24 3.80 8.17
CA GLN A 130 -1.54 5.23 8.28
C GLN A 130 -2.79 5.50 9.12
N LEU A 131 -3.82 4.67 8.99
CA LEU A 131 -5.03 4.79 9.81
C LEU A 131 -4.77 4.47 11.30
N LEU A 132 -3.81 3.60 11.63
CA LEU A 132 -3.43 3.27 13.01
C LEU A 132 -2.57 4.37 13.66
N PHE A 133 -1.71 5.02 12.89
CA PHE A 133 -0.79 6.05 13.39
C PHE A 133 -1.39 7.45 13.31
N HIS A 134 -2.46 7.68 14.08
CA HIS A 134 -3.17 8.98 14.15
C HIS A 134 -2.28 10.18 14.51
N ALA A 135 -1.17 9.94 15.21
CA ALA A 135 -0.20 10.98 15.61
C ALA A 135 0.83 11.35 14.52
N LEU A 136 0.91 10.58 13.43
CA LEU A 136 1.82 10.85 12.32
C LEU A 136 1.10 11.60 11.21
N ASP A 137 1.68 12.68 10.73
CA ASP A 137 1.28 13.26 9.46
C ASP A 137 1.92 12.40 8.34
N PRO A 138 1.11 11.67 7.55
CA PRO A 138 1.63 10.71 6.60
C PRO A 138 2.33 11.36 5.40
N VAL A 139 2.10 12.65 5.16
CA VAL A 139 2.76 13.43 4.10
C VAL A 139 4.16 13.85 4.56
N THR A 140 4.33 14.21 5.84
CA THR A 140 5.61 14.69 6.36
C THR A 140 6.49 13.58 6.95
N ASP A 141 5.92 12.52 7.54
CA ASP A 141 6.63 11.44 8.23
C ASP A 141 6.85 10.18 7.36
N LYS A 142 7.21 10.38 6.09
CA LYS A 142 7.42 9.29 5.12
C LYS A 142 8.50 8.29 5.56
N ASP A 143 9.54 8.76 6.23
CA ASP A 143 10.64 7.91 6.69
C ASP A 143 10.22 7.05 7.90
N THR A 144 9.47 7.61 8.84
CA THR A 144 8.91 6.89 9.99
C THR A 144 7.95 5.78 9.51
N LEU A 145 7.06 6.09 8.56
CA LEU A 145 6.17 5.08 7.96
C LEU A 145 6.94 3.96 7.25
N ARG A 146 8.03 4.30 6.56
CA ARG A 146 8.92 3.31 5.92
C ARG A 146 9.62 2.44 6.96
N GLU A 147 10.08 3.02 8.06
CA GLU A 147 10.70 2.29 9.17
C GLU A 147 9.71 1.34 9.85
N ILE A 148 8.49 1.80 10.11
CA ILE A 148 7.38 1.00 10.64
C ILE A 148 7.15 -0.23 9.76
N PHE A 149 6.98 -0.02 8.46
CA PHE A 149 6.76 -1.13 7.54
C PHE A 149 7.93 -2.11 7.50
N ASN A 150 9.16 -1.60 7.44
CA ASN A 150 10.35 -2.46 7.43
C ASN A 150 10.45 -3.29 8.71
N SER A 151 10.13 -2.69 9.85
CA SER A 151 10.07 -3.38 11.13
C SER A 151 9.00 -4.48 11.11
N LEU A 152 7.79 -4.18 10.64
CA LEU A 152 6.71 -5.17 10.52
C LEU A 152 7.05 -6.31 9.57
N LYS A 153 7.72 -6.02 8.46
CA LYS A 153 8.15 -7.03 7.49
C LYS A 153 9.20 -7.96 8.08
N ASN A 154 10.17 -7.41 8.80
CA ASN A 154 11.34 -8.16 9.26
C ASN A 154 11.11 -8.82 10.61
N GLU A 155 10.28 -8.24 11.47
CA GLU A 155 10.09 -8.64 12.87
C GLU A 155 8.63 -8.95 13.22
N GLY A 156 7.71 -8.80 12.27
CA GLY A 156 6.30 -9.13 12.45
C GLY A 156 5.53 -8.10 13.25
N VAL A 157 4.28 -8.43 13.57
CA VAL A 157 3.33 -7.53 14.26
C VAL A 157 3.84 -7.02 15.61
N HIS A 158 4.70 -7.79 16.31
CA HIS A 158 5.23 -7.39 17.61
C HIS A 158 6.15 -6.16 17.55
N SER A 159 6.68 -5.85 16.36
CA SER A 159 7.48 -4.65 16.16
C SER A 159 6.70 -3.35 16.29
N LEU A 160 5.36 -3.38 16.27
CA LEU A 160 4.52 -2.21 16.58
C LEU A 160 4.84 -1.60 17.95
N ARG A 161 5.32 -2.41 18.91
CA ARG A 161 5.74 -1.91 20.24
C ARG A 161 6.88 -0.88 20.17
N LYS A 162 7.69 -0.89 19.11
CA LYS A 162 8.75 0.12 18.91
C LYS A 162 8.20 1.51 18.60
N PHE A 163 6.95 1.57 18.16
CA PHE A 163 6.28 2.80 17.71
C PHE A 163 5.10 3.13 18.63
N ALA A 164 5.11 2.65 19.88
CA ALA A 164 4.04 2.84 20.85
C ALA A 164 3.76 4.32 21.12
N ASP A 165 4.76 5.18 21.00
CA ASP A 165 4.60 6.63 21.18
C ASP A 165 3.67 7.29 20.14
N TYR A 166 3.38 6.60 19.03
CA TYR A 166 2.59 7.11 17.92
C TYR A 166 1.20 6.45 17.80
N ILE A 167 0.84 5.55 18.71
CA ILE A 167 -0.41 4.77 18.70
C ILE A 167 -1.04 4.89 20.09
N LEU A 168 -2.37 4.98 20.18
CA LEU A 168 -3.01 4.89 21.50
C LEU A 168 -2.73 3.50 22.11
N GLU A 169 -2.46 3.46 23.41
CA GLU A 169 -2.08 2.23 24.11
C GLU A 169 -3.13 1.11 23.95
N ASP A 170 -4.41 1.47 24.05
CA ASP A 170 -5.53 0.53 23.87
C ASP A 170 -5.59 -0.03 22.44
N GLU A 171 -5.39 0.83 21.43
CA GLU A 171 -5.36 0.42 20.01
C GLU A 171 -4.16 -0.50 19.74
N LEU A 172 -2.97 -0.17 20.26
CA LEU A 172 -1.77 -0.98 20.14
C LEU A 172 -2.00 -2.38 20.73
N GLU A 173 -2.56 -2.46 21.94
CA GLU A 173 -2.82 -3.73 22.60
C GLU A 173 -3.90 -4.55 21.86
N GLU A 174 -4.91 -3.92 21.26
CA GLU A 174 -5.87 -4.58 20.38
C GLU A 174 -5.19 -5.17 19.15
N GLN A 175 -4.30 -4.42 18.49
CA GLN A 175 -3.56 -4.90 17.32
C GLN A 175 -2.68 -6.11 17.63
N LEU A 176 -2.11 -6.17 18.83
CA LEU A 176 -1.17 -7.21 19.25
C LEU A 176 -1.83 -8.49 19.79
N LYS A 177 -3.00 -8.38 20.43
CA LYS A 177 -3.70 -9.52 21.05
C LYS A 177 -4.55 -10.30 20.06
N ASN A 178 -5.11 -9.62 19.06
CA ASN A 178 -6.09 -10.20 18.16
C ASN A 178 -5.44 -10.66 16.84
N GLN A 179 -5.47 -11.96 16.54
CA GLN A 179 -5.02 -12.47 15.23
C GLN A 179 -5.90 -12.00 14.06
N GLU A 180 -7.07 -11.45 14.38
CA GLU A 180 -7.98 -10.83 13.43
C GLU A 180 -7.92 -9.29 13.49
N SER A 181 -6.89 -8.72 14.12
CA SER A 181 -6.70 -7.27 14.09
C SER A 181 -6.46 -6.78 12.66
N PRO A 182 -6.88 -5.55 12.31
CA PRO A 182 -6.66 -4.97 10.99
C PRO A 182 -5.20 -5.07 10.53
N VAL A 183 -4.23 -4.78 11.41
CA VAL A 183 -2.80 -4.87 11.05
C VAL A 183 -2.39 -6.32 10.75
N VAL A 184 -2.81 -7.27 11.57
CA VAL A 184 -2.48 -8.69 11.34
C VAL A 184 -3.11 -9.18 10.04
N GLN A 185 -4.35 -8.78 9.75
CA GLN A 185 -5.03 -9.14 8.49
C GLN A 185 -4.32 -8.55 7.27
N ALA A 186 -3.95 -7.26 7.32
CA ALA A 186 -3.23 -6.59 6.23
C ALA A 186 -1.84 -7.21 5.99
N LEU A 187 -1.07 -7.46 7.04
CA LEU A 187 0.22 -8.13 6.95
C LEU A 187 0.09 -9.57 6.43
N LEU A 188 -0.95 -10.29 6.85
CA LEU A 188 -1.21 -11.64 6.36
C LEU A 188 -1.55 -11.65 4.87
N MET A 189 -2.33 -10.69 4.38
CA MET A 189 -2.61 -10.54 2.95
C MET A 189 -1.32 -10.33 2.16
N TYR A 190 -0.51 -9.35 2.58
CA TYR A 190 0.79 -9.08 1.97
C TYR A 190 1.66 -10.35 1.94
N ASN A 191 1.81 -11.03 3.08
CA ASN A 191 2.65 -12.22 3.17
C ASN A 191 2.11 -13.41 2.38
N LYS A 192 0.78 -13.56 2.22
CA LYS A 192 0.18 -14.60 1.36
C LYS A 192 0.57 -14.44 -0.11
N GLU A 193 0.85 -13.22 -0.56
CA GLU A 193 1.32 -12.95 -1.93
C GLU A 193 2.84 -13.11 -2.04
N GLN A 194 3.60 -12.65 -1.04
CA GLN A 194 5.06 -12.63 -1.09
C GLN A 194 5.70 -13.99 -0.79
N VAL A 195 5.21 -14.71 0.23
CA VAL A 195 5.79 -15.98 0.70
C VAL A 195 5.83 -17.06 -0.38
N PRO A 196 4.78 -17.29 -1.20
CA PRO A 196 4.86 -18.23 -2.32
C PRO A 196 6.00 -17.93 -3.28
N THR A 197 6.25 -16.66 -3.57
CA THR A 197 7.32 -16.23 -4.48
C THR A 197 8.70 -16.51 -3.88
N LEU A 198 8.87 -16.30 -2.58
CA LEU A 198 10.10 -16.61 -1.85
C LEU A 198 10.35 -18.13 -1.78
N LEU A 199 9.33 -18.92 -1.44
CA LEU A 199 9.45 -20.38 -1.31
C LEU A 199 9.66 -21.09 -2.66
N LYS A 200 9.12 -20.55 -3.76
CA LYS A 200 9.44 -21.04 -5.12
C LYS A 200 10.93 -20.91 -5.43
N LYS A 201 11.58 -19.82 -5.00
CA LYS A 201 13.04 -19.63 -5.20
C LYS A 201 13.88 -20.65 -4.45
N THR A 202 13.37 -21.15 -3.32
CA THR A 202 14.07 -22.16 -2.49
C THR A 202 13.76 -23.61 -2.92
N LYS A 203 13.04 -23.82 -4.02
CA LYS A 203 12.63 -25.14 -4.54
C LYS A 203 11.80 -25.98 -3.56
N ILE A 204 11.12 -25.33 -2.61
CA ILE A 204 10.22 -26.04 -1.69
C ILE A 204 8.94 -26.45 -2.44
N PRO A 205 8.47 -27.71 -2.30
CA PRO A 205 7.26 -28.17 -2.96
C PRO A 205 6.05 -27.30 -2.62
N ASN A 206 5.31 -26.90 -3.66
CA ASN A 206 4.13 -26.07 -3.51
C ASN A 206 2.98 -26.89 -2.89
N THR A 207 2.75 -26.71 -1.59
CA THR A 207 1.51 -27.14 -0.96
C THR A 207 0.82 -25.92 -0.35
N LYS A 208 -0.45 -25.72 -0.71
CA LYS A 208 -1.28 -24.58 -0.26
C LYS A 208 -1.27 -24.43 1.27
N HIS A 209 -1.20 -25.55 1.99
CA HIS A 209 -1.14 -25.58 3.44
C HIS A 209 0.16 -24.98 4.00
N LEU A 210 1.33 -25.35 3.47
CA LEU A 210 2.62 -24.83 3.92
C LEU A 210 2.76 -23.33 3.67
N TYR A 211 2.24 -22.83 2.54
CA TYR A 211 2.28 -21.39 2.25
C TYR A 211 1.43 -20.57 3.22
N ASN A 212 0.27 -21.09 3.61
CA ASN A 212 -0.58 -20.45 4.62
C ASN A 212 0.09 -20.45 6.01
N ILE A 213 0.73 -21.55 6.40
CA ILE A 213 1.46 -21.61 7.68
C ILE A 213 2.63 -20.62 7.66
N ALA A 214 3.42 -20.60 6.59
CA ALA A 214 4.55 -19.70 6.46
C ALA A 214 4.10 -18.24 6.46
N ALA A 215 3.03 -17.89 5.74
CA ALA A 215 2.48 -16.53 5.74
C ALA A 215 2.01 -16.08 7.15
N LYS A 216 1.35 -16.97 7.90
CA LYS A 216 0.98 -16.69 9.30
C LYS A 216 2.20 -16.51 10.20
N SER A 217 3.20 -17.39 10.06
CA SER A 217 4.44 -17.34 10.82
C SER A 217 5.20 -16.02 10.58
N VAL A 218 5.35 -15.62 9.31
CA VAL A 218 6.00 -14.37 8.93
C VAL A 218 5.20 -13.15 9.41
N THR A 219 3.88 -13.22 9.40
CA THR A 219 3.04 -12.13 9.92
C THR A 219 3.25 -11.91 11.42
N ALA A 220 3.34 -13.00 12.19
CA ALA A 220 3.53 -12.93 13.63
C ALA A 220 4.97 -12.55 14.02
N SER A 221 5.96 -13.16 13.37
CA SER A 221 7.36 -13.15 13.82
C SER A 221 8.35 -12.49 12.84
N GLY A 222 7.88 -12.05 11.68
CA GLY A 222 8.71 -11.45 10.64
C GLY A 222 9.42 -12.46 9.72
N LEU A 223 10.13 -11.94 8.73
CA LEU A 223 10.79 -12.75 7.67
C LEU A 223 12.07 -13.47 8.12
N LEU A 224 12.59 -13.23 9.33
CA LEU A 224 13.84 -13.83 9.79
C LEU A 224 13.86 -14.06 11.31
N LYS A 225 13.83 -15.34 11.71
CA LYS A 225 14.73 -15.88 12.73
C LYS A 225 15.37 -17.14 12.17
#